data_AF-A0A8H2VHB9-F1
#
_entry.id   AF-A0A8H2VHB9-F1
#
_cell.length_a   1.000
_cell.length_b   1.000
_cell.length_c   1.000
_cell.angle_alpha   90.00
_cell.angle_beta   90.00
_cell.angle_gamma   90.00
#
_symmetry.space_group_name_H-M   'P 1'
#
loop_
_entity.id
_entity.type
_entity.pdbx_description
1 polymer ?
#
loop_
_entity_poly.entity_id
_entity_poly.type
_entity_poly.pdbx_seq_one_letter_code
_entity_poly.pdbx_strand_id
1 'polypeptide(L)'
;MNGYRMDGFSGYSVKYSPFFDNKLAVASGANFGLVGNGKLHIIDINDQGKLQESNSFITQDCLFDTAWNELHENQVVVAQGDGSLRLFDITQKDYPIAVFKEHEREVLSCNWNLVSKNTFTSSSWDGSVKIWSPLRTNSLSTLVPYPMKVIEYVDRVDIPLSNQNTHSDVIQNKNCIYQSIFSPHDPNLILSCAGNSYITLFDMRQSSTSNNQQNFLSHGGLETLTCDFNKYRPNIIASGGVDNAIRIWDLRMIETTRGNLSATTTTRPKCVNEITRAHELAVRRVVWSPHDPTLLLSASYDMTCSIWKDLSFDGRSLTNRTNNTHIGKGCIAKFGGHSEFVFGTDWSLWGKPGYVASTAWDGNVFIWKGY
;
A
#
# COMPACT_ATOMS: atom_id res chain seq x y z
N MET A 1 14.93 -19.80 -12.10
CA MET A 1 14.31 -18.77 -11.23
C MET A 1 15.07 -17.49 -11.53
N ASN A 2 14.40 -16.48 -12.07
CA ASN A 2 15.07 -15.28 -12.54
C ASN A 2 15.00 -14.25 -11.42
N GLY A 3 16.15 -14.04 -10.78
CA GLY A 3 16.29 -13.11 -9.67
C GLY A 3 17.40 -12.09 -9.94
N TYR A 4 17.25 -10.90 -9.36
CA TYR A 4 18.27 -9.85 -9.30
C TYR A 4 18.61 -9.59 -7.84
N ARG A 5 19.90 -9.38 -7.55
CA ARG A 5 20.41 -9.11 -6.21
C ARG A 5 20.80 -7.64 -6.08
N MET A 6 20.26 -6.97 -5.07
CA MET A 6 20.59 -5.61 -4.67
C MET A 6 21.59 -5.67 -3.50
N ASP A 7 22.88 -5.68 -3.81
CA ASP A 7 23.91 -5.89 -2.78
C ASP A 7 23.90 -4.78 -1.71
N GLY A 8 23.67 -5.18 -0.46
CA GLY A 8 23.63 -4.26 0.70
C GLY A 8 22.32 -3.49 0.86
N PHE A 9 21.31 -3.75 0.03
CA PHE A 9 20.02 -3.06 0.07
C PHE A 9 18.86 -4.04 0.27
N SER A 10 17.88 -3.63 1.05
CA SER A 10 16.63 -4.33 1.29
C SER A 10 15.52 -3.72 0.46
N GLY A 11 14.76 -4.54 -0.27
CA GLY A 11 13.68 -4.07 -1.15
C GLY A 11 12.42 -3.70 -0.37
N TYR A 12 11.87 -2.52 -0.64
CA TYR A 12 10.66 -2.00 0.00
C TYR A 12 9.46 -1.92 -0.95
N SER A 13 9.71 -1.63 -2.23
CA SER A 13 8.67 -1.56 -3.25
C SER A 13 9.21 -1.93 -4.61
N VAL A 14 8.40 -2.60 -5.40
CA VAL A 14 8.67 -2.93 -6.81
C VAL A 14 7.44 -2.55 -7.62
N LYS A 15 7.66 -1.94 -8.79
CA LYS A 15 6.59 -1.55 -9.73
C LYS A 15 7.00 -1.79 -11.17
N TYR A 16 6.15 -2.49 -11.93
CA TYR A 16 6.30 -2.58 -13.38
C TYR A 16 6.04 -1.21 -14.03
N SER A 17 6.76 -0.93 -15.12
CA SER A 17 6.51 0.27 -15.91
C SER A 17 5.16 0.16 -16.62
N PRO A 18 4.33 1.23 -16.60
CA PRO A 18 3.11 1.29 -17.38
C PRO A 18 3.36 1.66 -18.86
N PHE A 19 4.62 1.77 -19.29
CA PHE A 19 4.98 2.07 -20.69
C PHE A 19 5.87 1.00 -21.32
N PHE A 20 6.76 0.40 -20.54
CA PHE A 20 7.69 -0.64 -21.00
C PHE A 20 7.35 -1.99 -20.37
N ASP A 21 7.07 -2.99 -21.20
CA ASP A 21 6.65 -4.32 -20.75
C ASP A 21 7.75 -5.11 -20.02
N ASN A 22 8.99 -4.73 -20.23
CA ASN A 22 10.17 -5.40 -19.72
C ASN A 22 10.93 -4.58 -18.67
N LYS A 23 10.34 -3.51 -18.10
CA LYS A 23 11.02 -2.62 -17.15
C LYS A 23 10.32 -2.57 -15.80
N LEU A 24 11.11 -2.53 -14.73
CA LEU A 24 10.64 -2.39 -13.36
C LEU A 24 11.52 -1.44 -12.55
N ALA A 25 10.89 -0.72 -11.62
CA ALA A 25 11.55 0.15 -10.65
C ALA A 25 11.47 -0.50 -9.27
N VAL A 26 12.57 -0.42 -8.50
CA VAL A 26 12.64 -0.94 -7.13
C VAL A 26 13.16 0.14 -6.19
N ALA A 27 12.37 0.49 -5.17
CA ALA A 27 12.80 1.31 -4.05
C ALA A 27 13.42 0.42 -2.97
N SER A 28 14.58 0.80 -2.46
CA SER A 28 15.33 0.03 -1.48
C SER A 28 16.04 0.92 -0.46
N GLY A 29 16.45 0.31 0.65
CA GLY A 29 17.17 0.96 1.75
C GLY A 29 18.28 0.08 2.29
N ALA A 30 19.42 0.67 2.62
CA ALA A 30 20.52 -0.01 3.29
C ALA A 30 20.10 -0.43 4.71
N ASN A 31 20.78 -1.45 5.26
CA ASN A 31 20.58 -1.92 6.64
C ASN A 31 19.10 -2.15 6.99
N PHE A 32 18.39 -2.92 6.17
CA PHE A 32 16.96 -3.21 6.34
C PHE A 32 16.06 -1.97 6.30
N GLY A 33 16.52 -0.88 5.66
CA GLY A 33 15.81 0.39 5.59
C GLY A 33 15.71 1.15 6.92
N LEU A 34 16.52 0.76 7.92
CA LEU A 34 16.53 1.39 9.24
C LEU A 34 17.45 2.61 9.28
N VAL A 35 18.57 2.57 8.55
CA VAL A 35 19.56 3.65 8.52
C VAL A 35 20.45 3.55 7.30
N GLY A 36 20.81 4.71 6.74
CA GLY A 36 21.76 4.84 5.65
C GLY A 36 21.08 5.15 4.33
N ASN A 37 21.80 4.90 3.24
CA ASN A 37 21.36 5.32 1.91
C ASN A 37 20.16 4.51 1.42
N GLY A 38 19.30 5.18 0.67
CA GLY A 38 18.33 4.52 -0.20
C GLY A 38 18.89 4.36 -1.60
N LYS A 39 18.31 3.45 -2.38
CA LYS A 39 18.67 3.29 -3.79
C LYS A 39 17.44 2.95 -4.62
N LEU A 40 17.18 3.76 -5.65
CA LEU A 40 16.22 3.45 -6.70
C LEU A 40 16.94 2.63 -7.78
N HIS A 41 16.48 1.41 -8.02
CA HIS A 41 16.99 0.55 -9.08
C HIS A 41 16.02 0.55 -10.26
N ILE A 42 16.54 0.75 -11.47
CA ILE A 42 15.81 0.55 -12.73
C ILE A 42 16.34 -0.74 -13.35
N ILE A 43 15.48 -1.74 -13.46
CA ILE A 43 15.82 -3.09 -13.87
C ILE A 43 15.07 -3.42 -15.15
N ASP A 44 15.80 -3.94 -16.13
CA ASP A 44 15.26 -4.44 -17.39
C ASP A 44 15.25 -5.98 -17.38
N ILE A 45 14.24 -6.53 -18.04
CA ILE A 45 14.09 -7.95 -18.33
C ILE A 45 14.56 -8.15 -19.77
N ASN A 46 15.63 -8.90 -19.97
CA ASN A 46 16.12 -9.19 -21.32
C ASN A 46 15.30 -10.32 -22.01
N ASP A 47 15.59 -10.59 -23.28
CA ASP A 47 14.88 -11.61 -24.08
C ASP A 47 14.98 -13.03 -23.51
N GLN A 48 15.98 -13.29 -22.66
CA GLN A 48 16.15 -14.57 -21.95
C GLN A 48 15.41 -14.60 -20.61
N GLY A 49 14.68 -13.54 -20.25
CA GLY A 49 13.99 -13.36 -18.99
C GLY A 49 14.91 -13.00 -17.81
N LYS A 50 16.20 -12.73 -18.05
CA LYS A 50 17.16 -12.37 -17.00
C LYS A 50 16.99 -10.89 -16.63
N LEU A 51 17.02 -10.63 -15.34
CA LEU A 51 16.96 -9.29 -14.76
C LEU A 51 18.34 -8.64 -14.77
N GLN A 52 18.41 -7.39 -15.24
CA GLN A 52 19.63 -6.59 -15.28
C GLN A 52 19.34 -5.14 -14.89
N GLU A 53 20.13 -4.56 -13.98
CA GLU A 53 20.05 -3.12 -13.66
C GLU A 53 20.59 -2.31 -14.84
N SER A 54 19.73 -1.46 -15.40
CA SER A 54 20.09 -0.53 -16.48
C SER A 54 20.39 0.88 -15.99
N ASN A 55 19.82 1.26 -14.84
CA ASN A 55 20.17 2.51 -14.18
C ASN A 55 19.89 2.43 -12.67
N SER A 56 20.49 3.33 -11.90
CA SER A 56 20.15 3.47 -10.49
C SER A 56 20.51 4.84 -9.92
N PHE A 57 19.83 5.22 -8.83
CA PHE A 57 20.00 6.50 -8.16
C PHE A 57 20.15 6.29 -6.65
N ILE A 58 21.25 6.76 -6.08
CA ILE A 58 21.50 6.69 -4.64
C ILE A 58 20.90 7.93 -3.97
N THR A 59 20.19 7.75 -2.86
CA THR A 59 19.61 8.82 -2.05
C THR A 59 20.26 8.88 -0.68
N GLN A 60 20.14 10.04 -0.03
CA GLN A 60 20.75 10.27 1.28
C GLN A 60 20.14 9.40 2.38
N ASP A 61 18.86 9.04 2.22
CA ASP A 61 18.11 8.22 3.16
C ASP A 61 17.32 7.13 2.41
N CYS A 62 16.84 6.14 3.16
CA CYS A 62 16.15 4.95 2.67
C CYS A 62 14.90 5.29 1.84
N LEU A 63 14.61 4.47 0.83
CA LEU A 63 13.41 4.59 0.01
C LEU A 63 12.37 3.55 0.42
N PHE A 64 11.13 3.98 0.64
CA PHE A 64 10.06 3.13 1.17
C PHE A 64 8.97 2.78 0.15
N ASP A 65 8.81 3.57 -0.90
CA ASP A 65 7.89 3.26 -2.00
C ASP A 65 8.31 3.95 -3.29
N THR A 66 7.76 3.47 -4.41
CA THR A 66 7.98 4.07 -5.74
C THR A 66 6.72 3.98 -6.58
N ALA A 67 6.52 4.96 -7.46
CA ALA A 67 5.45 4.96 -8.45
C ALA A 67 5.95 5.57 -9.78
N TRP A 68 5.56 4.96 -10.90
CA TRP A 68 5.81 5.50 -12.22
C TRP A 68 4.87 6.69 -12.50
N ASN A 69 5.37 7.67 -13.25
CA ASN A 69 4.53 8.75 -13.75
C ASN A 69 3.65 8.24 -14.90
N GLU A 70 2.33 8.22 -14.71
CA GLU A 70 1.36 7.70 -15.69
C GLU A 70 1.18 8.58 -16.95
N LEU A 71 1.84 9.75 -17.02
CA LEU A 71 1.89 10.61 -18.21
C LEU A 71 3.26 10.63 -18.89
N HIS A 72 4.31 10.07 -18.26
CA HIS A 72 5.68 10.22 -18.77
C HIS A 72 6.49 8.94 -18.54
N GLU A 73 6.85 8.28 -19.64
CA GLU A 73 7.49 6.95 -19.67
C GLU A 73 8.82 6.86 -18.90
N ASN A 74 9.56 7.96 -18.81
CA ASN A 74 10.88 7.99 -18.18
C ASN A 74 10.86 8.51 -16.74
N GLN A 75 9.70 8.84 -16.16
CA GLN A 75 9.67 9.48 -14.84
C GLN A 75 9.16 8.55 -13.74
N VAL A 76 9.86 8.57 -12.61
CA VAL A 76 9.57 7.74 -11.44
C VAL A 76 9.67 8.59 -10.18
N VAL A 77 8.63 8.58 -9.35
CA VAL A 77 8.68 9.19 -8.01
C VAL A 77 9.03 8.14 -6.96
N VAL A 78 9.79 8.55 -5.96
CA VAL A 78 10.13 7.74 -4.78
C VAL A 78 9.77 8.46 -3.49
N ALA A 79 9.33 7.69 -2.51
CA ALA A 79 9.07 8.13 -1.15
C ALA A 79 10.30 7.84 -0.27
N GLN A 80 10.81 8.85 0.44
CA GLN A 80 12.06 8.77 1.20
C GLN A 80 11.83 8.93 2.71
N GLY A 81 12.69 8.30 3.52
CA GLY A 81 12.66 8.35 4.98
C GLY A 81 12.86 9.73 5.60
N ASP A 82 13.52 10.65 4.89
CA ASP A 82 13.75 12.00 5.42
C ASP A 82 12.46 12.86 5.46
N GLY A 83 11.35 12.42 4.84
CA GLY A 83 10.12 13.20 4.65
C GLY A 83 10.00 13.90 3.30
N SER A 84 10.92 13.63 2.37
CA SER A 84 10.83 14.11 0.98
C SER A 84 10.25 13.04 0.05
N LEU A 85 9.69 13.52 -1.06
CA LEU A 85 9.54 12.74 -2.28
C LEU A 85 10.49 13.29 -3.33
N ARG A 86 11.00 12.39 -4.18
CA ARG A 86 11.93 12.76 -5.26
C ARG A 86 11.43 12.19 -6.57
N LEU A 87 11.37 13.02 -7.61
CA LEU A 87 11.04 12.60 -8.97
C LEU A 87 12.33 12.48 -9.76
N PHE A 88 12.56 11.31 -10.34
CA PHE A 88 13.70 11.03 -11.20
C PHE A 88 13.25 10.88 -12.65
N ASP A 89 14.13 11.29 -13.57
CA ASP A 89 14.06 10.87 -14.96
C ASP A 89 15.09 9.75 -15.18
N ILE A 90 14.65 8.58 -15.60
CA ILE A 90 15.50 7.38 -15.75
C ILE A 90 16.56 7.52 -16.86
N THR A 91 16.46 8.55 -17.71
CA THR A 91 17.48 8.87 -18.71
C THR A 91 18.68 9.63 -18.11
N GLN A 92 18.49 10.25 -16.94
CA GLN A 92 19.53 10.94 -16.19
C GLN A 92 20.30 9.96 -15.29
N LYS A 93 21.41 10.41 -14.68
CA LYS A 93 22.28 9.53 -13.88
C LYS A 93 22.27 9.79 -12.39
N ASP A 94 22.38 11.06 -11.98
CA ASP A 94 22.79 11.33 -10.59
C ASP A 94 21.70 11.96 -9.73
N TYR A 95 20.88 12.86 -10.30
CA TYR A 95 20.02 13.73 -9.50
C TYR A 95 18.55 13.67 -9.89
N PRO A 96 17.64 13.85 -8.91
CA PRO A 96 16.22 13.99 -9.19
C PRO A 96 15.96 15.28 -9.96
N ILE A 97 14.95 15.26 -10.81
CA ILE A 97 14.45 16.44 -11.55
C ILE A 97 13.52 17.31 -10.69
N ALA A 98 12.96 16.76 -9.61
CA ALA A 98 12.19 17.53 -8.63
C ALA A 98 12.27 16.91 -7.22
N VAL A 99 12.17 17.76 -6.20
CA VAL A 99 12.10 17.37 -4.79
C VAL A 99 10.87 18.03 -4.16
N PHE A 100 10.03 17.24 -3.50
CA PHE A 100 8.84 17.67 -2.80
C PHE A 100 9.06 17.48 -1.30
N LYS A 101 9.12 18.57 -0.54
CA LYS A 101 9.46 18.55 0.88
C LYS A 101 8.44 19.32 1.70
N GLU A 102 7.44 18.60 2.21
CA GLU A 102 6.50 19.12 3.21
C GLU A 102 6.19 18.14 4.33
N HIS A 103 6.42 16.83 4.16
CA HIS A 103 6.22 15.88 5.25
C HIS A 103 7.32 16.05 6.30
N GLU A 104 6.92 15.91 7.56
CA GLU A 104 7.80 16.11 8.72
C GLU A 104 8.45 14.80 9.20
N ARG A 105 7.99 13.66 8.67
CA ARG A 105 8.47 12.32 8.97
C ARG A 105 8.50 11.45 7.72
N GLU A 106 9.00 10.24 7.86
CA GLU A 106 9.14 9.21 6.83
C GLU A 106 7.92 9.15 5.90
N VAL A 107 8.16 9.27 4.59
CA VAL A 107 7.12 9.04 3.59
C VAL A 107 7.07 7.54 3.30
N LEU A 108 5.98 6.88 3.69
CA LEU A 108 5.85 5.42 3.66
C LEU A 108 5.27 4.89 2.36
N SER A 109 4.46 5.70 1.66
CA SER A 109 3.92 5.33 0.36
C SER A 109 3.82 6.50 -0.61
N CYS A 110 3.89 6.19 -1.90
CA CYS A 110 3.55 7.13 -2.97
C CYS A 110 2.84 6.39 -4.11
N ASN A 111 1.73 6.95 -4.61
CA ASN A 111 0.94 6.32 -5.68
C ASN A 111 0.43 7.36 -6.67
N TRP A 112 0.49 7.02 -7.96
CA TRP A 112 0.05 7.91 -9.03
C TRP A 112 -1.46 7.81 -9.27
N ASN A 113 -2.09 8.90 -9.69
CA ASN A 113 -3.51 8.90 -10.05
C ASN A 113 -3.69 8.24 -11.43
N LEU A 114 -4.31 7.06 -11.49
CA LEU A 114 -4.48 6.33 -12.76
C LEU A 114 -5.53 6.95 -13.69
N VAL A 115 -6.43 7.78 -13.16
CA VAL A 115 -7.55 8.37 -13.92
C VAL A 115 -7.19 9.75 -14.44
N SER A 116 -6.77 10.68 -13.58
CA SER A 116 -6.39 12.03 -14.01
C SER A 116 -4.95 12.11 -14.51
N LYS A 117 -4.07 11.20 -14.05
CA LYS A 117 -2.65 11.05 -14.43
C LYS A 117 -1.74 12.24 -14.17
N ASN A 118 -2.28 13.39 -13.80
CA ASN A 118 -1.54 14.64 -13.55
C ASN A 118 -1.20 14.87 -12.07
N THR A 119 -1.60 13.96 -11.18
CA THR A 119 -1.34 14.04 -9.73
C THR A 119 -0.85 12.72 -9.17
N PHE A 120 -0.16 12.80 -8.04
CA PHE A 120 0.21 11.65 -7.21
C PHE A 120 -0.06 11.95 -5.73
N THR A 121 -0.20 10.90 -4.94
CA THR A 121 -0.41 10.99 -3.49
C THR A 121 0.80 10.46 -2.74
N SER A 122 1.01 10.95 -1.53
CA SER A 122 1.96 10.40 -0.57
C SER A 122 1.31 10.25 0.80
N SER A 123 1.76 9.26 1.56
CA SER A 123 1.38 9.08 2.97
C SER A 123 2.61 9.01 3.86
N SER A 124 2.53 9.56 5.06
CA SER A 124 3.67 9.67 5.97
C SER A 124 3.35 9.20 7.39
N TRP A 125 4.42 8.91 8.14
CA TRP A 125 4.38 8.74 9.59
C TRP A 125 3.92 10.03 10.31
N ASP A 126 3.98 11.20 9.67
CA ASP A 126 3.45 12.44 10.25
C ASP A 126 1.91 12.47 10.39
N GLY A 127 1.22 11.44 9.88
CA GLY A 127 -0.23 11.30 9.99
C GLY A 127 -1.01 12.09 8.94
N SER A 128 -0.35 12.52 7.87
CA SER A 128 -0.98 13.21 6.75
C SER A 128 -0.83 12.44 5.43
N VAL A 129 -1.81 12.65 4.56
CA VAL A 129 -1.75 12.31 3.14
C VAL A 129 -1.66 13.61 2.36
N LYS A 130 -0.70 13.72 1.44
CA LYS A 130 -0.56 14.89 0.57
C LYS A 130 -0.84 14.53 -0.87
N ILE A 131 -1.38 15.49 -1.62
CA ILE A 131 -1.63 15.39 -3.05
C ILE A 131 -0.72 16.37 -3.76
N TRP A 132 -0.07 15.91 -4.81
CA TRP A 132 0.97 16.66 -5.51
C TRP A 132 0.68 16.73 -7.00
N SER A 133 1.17 17.79 -7.63
CA SER A 133 1.37 17.83 -9.07
C SER A 133 2.87 17.76 -9.32
N PRO A 134 3.35 16.97 -10.29
CA PRO A 134 4.78 16.93 -10.61
C PRO A 134 5.32 18.28 -11.12
N LEU A 135 4.43 19.22 -11.49
CA LEU A 135 4.76 20.55 -11.99
C LEU A 135 4.88 21.61 -10.89
N ARG A 136 4.61 21.26 -9.62
CA ARG A 136 4.57 22.21 -8.49
C ARG A 136 5.38 21.69 -7.32
N THR A 137 6.17 22.54 -6.69
CA THR A 137 6.96 22.17 -5.50
C THR A 137 6.10 21.91 -4.27
N ASN A 138 5.01 22.67 -4.11
CA ASN A 138 4.12 22.58 -2.96
C ASN A 138 2.94 21.65 -3.26
N SER A 139 2.42 21.02 -2.22
CA SER A 139 1.25 20.16 -2.31
C SER A 139 0.01 20.95 -2.75
N LEU A 140 -0.86 20.27 -3.50
CA LEU A 140 -2.17 20.79 -3.91
C LEU A 140 -3.15 20.80 -2.74
N SER A 141 -3.05 19.78 -1.88
CA SER A 141 -3.92 19.59 -0.72
C SER A 141 -3.26 18.66 0.28
N THR A 142 -3.60 18.84 1.56
CA THR A 142 -3.25 17.94 2.66
C THR A 142 -4.54 17.37 3.25
N LEU A 143 -4.61 16.05 3.36
CA LEU A 143 -5.71 15.28 3.90
C LEU A 143 -5.25 14.62 5.20
N VAL A 144 -6.05 14.74 6.26
CA VAL A 144 -5.77 14.15 7.56
C VAL A 144 -6.93 13.24 7.97
N PRO A 145 -6.69 11.96 8.25
CA PRO A 145 -7.70 11.06 8.80
C PRO A 145 -8.21 11.55 10.16
N TYR A 146 -9.51 11.73 10.25
CA TYR A 146 -10.24 12.00 11.49
C TYR A 146 -11.29 10.89 11.70
N PRO A 147 -10.87 9.67 12.09
CA PRO A 147 -11.84 8.65 12.48
C PRO A 147 -12.75 9.23 13.57
N MET A 148 -14.07 9.11 13.38
CA MET A 148 -15.07 9.77 14.23
C MET A 148 -14.74 9.58 15.72
N LYS A 149 -14.46 10.72 16.38
CA LYS A 149 -14.14 10.91 17.80
C LYS A 149 -13.50 9.69 18.47
N VAL A 150 -12.17 9.60 18.39
CA VAL A 150 -11.37 9.19 19.55
C VAL A 150 -11.43 10.33 20.57
N ILE A 151 -12.62 10.59 21.14
CA ILE A 151 -12.81 11.52 22.25
C ILE A 151 -13.46 10.69 23.35
N GLU A 152 -12.85 10.77 24.55
CA GLU A 152 -13.26 10.15 25.83
C GLU A 152 -12.94 8.66 26.01
N TYR A 153 -11.65 8.30 26.11
CA TYR A 153 -11.20 7.18 26.98
C TYR A 153 -9.71 7.28 27.35
N VAL A 154 -9.15 8.50 27.37
CA VAL A 154 -7.89 8.76 28.06
C VAL A 154 -8.24 9.71 29.19
N ASP A 155 -8.58 9.14 30.35
CA ASP A 155 -8.62 9.92 31.58
C ASP A 155 -7.26 10.60 31.74
N ARG A 156 -7.26 11.94 31.69
CA ARG A 156 -6.12 12.72 32.17
C ARG A 156 -6.12 12.60 33.68
N VAL A 157 -5.39 11.61 34.19
CA VAL A 157 -4.88 11.69 35.55
C VAL A 157 -3.62 12.55 35.49
N ASP A 158 -3.80 13.86 35.62
CA ASP A 158 -2.71 14.81 35.82
C ASP A 158 -2.12 14.57 37.23
N ILE A 159 -1.14 13.67 37.32
CA ILE A 159 -0.21 13.61 38.45
C ILE A 159 1.20 13.70 37.87
N PRO A 160 1.91 14.82 38.07
CA PRO A 160 3.27 14.96 37.57
C PRO A 160 4.22 14.13 38.44
N LEU A 161 4.55 12.92 37.99
CA LEU A 161 5.59 12.07 38.60
C LEU A 161 6.73 11.88 37.62
N SER A 162 7.91 12.41 37.97
CA SER A 162 9.14 12.39 37.16
C SER A 162 9.69 10.99 36.83
N ASN A 163 9.15 9.94 37.46
CA ASN A 163 9.61 8.56 37.32
C ASN A 163 8.68 7.68 36.48
N GLN A 164 7.60 8.23 35.92
CA GLN A 164 6.86 7.57 34.86
C GLN A 164 7.52 7.93 33.53
N ASN A 165 8.49 7.12 33.09
CA ASN A 165 8.72 6.95 31.66
C ASN A 165 7.42 6.39 31.09
N THR A 166 6.51 7.29 30.72
CA THR A 166 5.35 6.95 29.93
C THR A 166 5.87 6.15 28.74
N HIS A 167 5.36 4.93 28.52
CA HIS A 167 5.49 4.23 27.24
C HIS A 167 4.69 5.01 26.17
N SER A 168 5.08 6.27 25.94
CA SER A 168 4.52 7.19 24.97
C SER A 168 4.79 6.70 23.54
N ASP A 169 5.76 5.82 23.36
CA ASP A 169 6.11 5.20 22.07
C ASP A 169 4.97 4.34 21.49
N VAL A 170 4.14 3.69 22.32
CA VAL A 170 3.02 2.85 21.83
C VAL A 170 1.86 3.68 21.26
N ILE A 171 1.78 4.98 21.61
CA ILE A 171 0.77 5.91 21.08
C ILE A 171 1.28 6.61 19.81
N GLN A 172 2.61 6.72 19.61
CA GLN A 172 3.20 7.42 18.46
C GLN A 172 2.87 6.76 17.12
N ASN A 173 2.77 5.42 17.05
CA ASN A 173 2.54 4.72 15.78
C ASN A 173 1.06 4.71 15.32
N LYS A 174 0.12 5.11 16.18
CA LYS A 174 -1.30 5.03 15.82
C LYS A 174 -1.71 6.02 14.74
N ASN A 175 -0.95 7.09 14.55
CA ASN A 175 -1.23 8.08 13.51
C ASN A 175 -0.50 7.79 12.19
N CYS A 176 0.41 6.80 12.14
CA CYS A 176 1.12 6.45 10.90
C CYS A 176 0.15 6.13 9.77
N ILE A 177 0.34 6.71 8.60
CA ILE A 177 -0.42 6.32 7.40
C ILE A 177 0.50 5.49 6.51
N TYR A 178 0.30 4.17 6.56
CA TYR A 178 1.16 3.21 5.89
C TYR A 178 1.03 3.20 4.38
N GLN A 179 -0.18 3.41 3.87
CA GLN A 179 -0.44 3.43 2.43
C GLN A 179 -1.58 4.40 2.12
N SER A 180 -1.42 5.21 1.07
CA SER A 180 -2.50 5.92 0.39
C SER A 180 -2.49 5.63 -1.11
N ILE A 181 -3.68 5.44 -1.69
CA ILE A 181 -3.85 5.14 -3.12
C ILE A 181 -5.04 5.90 -3.69
N PHE A 182 -4.94 6.32 -4.95
CA PHE A 182 -6.10 6.80 -5.71
C PHE A 182 -7.00 5.63 -6.11
N SER A 183 -8.31 5.90 -6.19
CA SER A 183 -9.22 4.98 -6.85
C SER A 183 -8.89 4.90 -8.34
N PRO A 184 -8.78 3.69 -8.92
CA PRO A 184 -8.63 3.52 -10.36
C PRO A 184 -9.93 3.84 -11.13
N HIS A 185 -11.04 4.11 -10.41
CA HIS A 185 -12.36 4.36 -11.00
C HIS A 185 -12.81 5.82 -10.85
N ASP A 186 -12.25 6.57 -9.89
CA ASP A 186 -12.63 7.95 -9.61
C ASP A 186 -11.38 8.77 -9.23
N PRO A 187 -11.05 9.84 -9.98
CA PRO A 187 -9.83 10.63 -9.75
C PRO A 187 -9.85 11.41 -8.43
N ASN A 188 -11.02 11.55 -7.78
CA ASN A 188 -11.20 12.34 -6.56
C ASN A 188 -11.30 11.48 -5.31
N LEU A 189 -11.28 10.15 -5.44
CA LEU A 189 -11.32 9.24 -4.30
C LEU A 189 -9.92 8.75 -3.95
N ILE A 190 -9.55 8.88 -2.67
CA ILE A 190 -8.30 8.37 -2.12
C ILE A 190 -8.63 7.44 -0.95
N LEU A 191 -8.04 6.26 -0.95
CA LEU A 191 -8.08 5.35 0.18
C LEU A 191 -6.77 5.44 0.95
N SER A 192 -6.83 5.44 2.27
CA SER A 192 -5.66 5.31 3.13
C SER A 192 -5.88 4.33 4.26
N CYS A 193 -4.79 3.73 4.75
CA CYS A 193 -4.80 2.86 5.92
C CYS A 193 -3.75 3.30 6.96
N ALA A 194 -4.09 3.17 8.23
CA ALA A 194 -3.30 3.71 9.32
C ALA A 194 -3.04 2.72 10.48
N GLY A 195 -2.06 3.07 11.32
CA GLY A 195 -1.67 2.31 12.52
C GLY A 195 -2.77 2.22 13.58
N ASN A 196 -3.74 3.15 13.59
CA ASN A 196 -4.90 3.09 14.49
C ASN A 196 -5.96 2.06 14.07
N SER A 197 -5.68 1.17 13.10
CA SER A 197 -6.60 0.16 12.55
C SER A 197 -7.73 0.69 11.65
N TYR A 198 -7.75 1.99 11.35
CA TYR A 198 -8.76 2.57 10.47
C TYR A 198 -8.30 2.60 9.01
N ILE A 199 -9.28 2.42 8.14
CA ILE A 199 -9.21 2.80 6.74
C ILE A 199 -10.05 4.06 6.56
N THR A 200 -9.51 5.01 5.81
CA THR A 200 -10.16 6.27 5.48
C THR A 200 -10.33 6.38 3.98
N LEU A 201 -11.56 6.61 3.53
CA LEU A 201 -11.87 6.95 2.14
C LEU A 201 -12.15 8.46 2.09
N PHE A 202 -11.31 9.20 1.38
CA PHE A 202 -11.47 10.64 1.15
C PHE A 202 -12.16 10.92 -0.18
N ASP A 203 -13.06 11.91 -0.20
CA ASP A 203 -13.59 12.53 -1.42
C ASP A 203 -13.10 13.98 -1.52
N MET A 204 -12.19 14.22 -2.47
CA MET A 204 -11.55 15.51 -2.71
C MET A 204 -12.50 16.59 -3.25
N ARG A 205 -13.71 16.23 -3.67
CA ARG A 205 -14.73 17.20 -4.14
C ARG A 205 -15.34 17.97 -2.98
N GLN A 206 -15.25 17.44 -1.78
CA GLN A 206 -15.81 18.02 -0.56
C GLN A 206 -14.72 18.77 0.22
N SER A 207 -15.12 19.84 0.90
CA SER A 207 -14.19 20.63 1.74
C SER A 207 -13.53 19.77 2.81
N SER A 208 -12.22 19.94 2.99
CA SER A 208 -11.35 19.22 3.94
C SER A 208 -11.76 19.36 5.40
N THR A 209 -12.85 18.69 5.75
CA THR A 209 -13.54 18.67 7.05
C THR A 209 -13.89 17.22 7.38
N SER A 210 -14.54 16.94 8.51
CA SER A 210 -15.02 15.58 8.81
C SER A 210 -15.97 14.99 7.76
N ASN A 211 -16.54 15.82 6.88
CA ASN A 211 -17.50 15.39 5.87
C ASN A 211 -16.83 14.77 4.65
N ASN A 212 -15.59 15.14 4.33
CA ASN A 212 -14.90 14.66 3.13
C ASN A 212 -14.35 13.23 3.28
N GLN A 213 -14.68 12.54 4.35
CA GLN A 213 -14.06 11.27 4.69
C GLN A 213 -15.03 10.29 5.32
N GLN A 214 -14.88 9.03 4.93
CA GLN A 214 -15.54 7.89 5.53
C GLN A 214 -14.50 7.01 6.21
N ASN A 215 -14.68 6.77 7.51
CA ASN A 215 -13.73 6.02 8.33
C ASN A 215 -14.38 4.73 8.85
N PHE A 216 -13.65 3.62 8.81
CA PHE A 216 -14.10 2.34 9.38
C PHE A 216 -12.95 1.50 9.91
N LEU A 217 -13.23 0.75 10.98
CA LEU A 217 -12.28 -0.14 11.62
C LEU A 217 -12.09 -1.39 10.76
N SER A 218 -10.85 -1.75 10.47
CA SER A 218 -10.54 -2.83 9.53
C SER A 218 -9.83 -4.05 10.14
N HIS A 219 -8.91 -3.88 11.10
CA HIS A 219 -8.11 -4.96 11.69
C HIS A 219 -8.18 -5.01 13.24
N GLY A 220 -9.38 -4.81 13.80
CA GLY A 220 -9.66 -5.12 15.20
C GLY A 220 -8.88 -4.30 16.23
N GLY A 221 -8.37 -3.13 15.85
CA GLY A 221 -7.52 -2.28 16.71
C GLY A 221 -6.02 -2.49 16.49
N LEU A 222 -5.63 -3.46 15.65
CA LEU A 222 -4.25 -3.68 15.20
C LEU A 222 -3.97 -2.92 13.90
N GLU A 223 -2.70 -2.61 13.67
CA GLU A 223 -2.28 -1.74 12.57
C GLU A 223 -2.70 -2.27 11.19
N THR A 224 -3.24 -1.38 10.36
CA THR A 224 -3.59 -1.71 8.97
C THR A 224 -2.49 -1.19 8.07
N LEU A 225 -1.73 -2.12 7.49
CA LEU A 225 -0.48 -1.83 6.80
C LEU A 225 -0.67 -1.57 5.31
N THR A 226 -1.76 -2.08 4.72
CA THR A 226 -1.97 -2.03 3.28
C THR A 226 -3.44 -2.04 2.91
N CYS A 227 -3.76 -1.35 1.82
CA CYS A 227 -5.08 -1.35 1.21
C CYS A 227 -4.95 -1.26 -0.32
N ASP A 228 -5.91 -1.85 -1.04
CA ASP A 228 -5.96 -1.76 -2.50
C ASP A 228 -7.39 -1.80 -3.05
N PHE A 229 -7.66 -1.00 -4.09
CA PHE A 229 -8.92 -1.04 -4.82
C PHE A 229 -8.94 -2.22 -5.80
N ASN A 230 -10.07 -2.90 -5.87
CA ASN A 230 -10.31 -3.85 -6.95
C ASN A 230 -10.30 -3.11 -8.29
N LYS A 231 -9.55 -3.64 -9.26
CA LYS A 231 -9.32 -2.98 -10.55
C LYS A 231 -10.55 -2.96 -11.47
N TYR A 232 -11.61 -3.71 -11.12
CA TYR A 232 -12.83 -3.87 -11.93
C TYR A 232 -14.12 -3.54 -11.19
N ARG A 233 -14.12 -3.62 -9.84
CA ARG A 233 -15.31 -3.43 -8.99
C ARG A 233 -15.13 -2.16 -8.15
N PRO A 234 -15.74 -1.02 -8.52
CA PRO A 234 -15.42 0.30 -7.94
C PRO A 234 -15.60 0.44 -6.43
N ASN A 235 -16.53 -0.32 -5.86
CA ASN A 235 -16.84 -0.27 -4.43
C ASN A 235 -16.13 -1.35 -3.62
N ILE A 236 -15.24 -2.13 -4.22
CA ILE A 236 -14.58 -3.24 -3.54
C ILE A 236 -13.12 -2.89 -3.28
N ILE A 237 -12.71 -3.06 -2.04
CA ILE A 237 -11.31 -2.91 -1.63
C ILE A 237 -10.85 -4.15 -0.87
N ALA A 238 -9.53 -4.35 -0.82
CA ALA A 238 -8.90 -5.28 0.10
C ALA A 238 -8.04 -4.53 1.11
N SER A 239 -7.88 -5.09 2.30
CA SER A 239 -6.95 -4.60 3.32
C SER A 239 -6.18 -5.75 3.97
N GLY A 240 -4.96 -5.45 4.42
CA GLY A 240 -4.10 -6.35 5.18
C GLY A 240 -3.50 -5.65 6.39
N GLY A 241 -3.28 -6.40 7.47
CA GLY A 241 -2.82 -5.83 8.73
C GLY A 241 -1.99 -6.79 9.59
N VAL A 242 -1.70 -6.33 10.81
CA VAL A 242 -0.88 -7.04 11.81
C VAL A 242 -1.63 -8.22 12.45
N ASP A 243 -2.94 -8.34 12.25
CA ASP A 243 -3.74 -9.49 12.67
C ASP A 243 -3.64 -10.72 11.74
N ASN A 244 -2.69 -10.68 10.80
CA ASN A 244 -2.39 -11.72 9.81
C ASN A 244 -3.55 -12.05 8.86
N ALA A 245 -4.57 -11.18 8.79
CA ALA A 245 -5.75 -11.38 7.96
C ALA A 245 -5.75 -10.50 6.71
N ILE A 246 -6.44 -10.97 5.68
CA ILE A 246 -6.85 -10.16 4.54
C ILE A 246 -8.37 -10.02 4.58
N ARG A 247 -8.88 -8.80 4.48
CA ARG A 247 -10.32 -8.52 4.45
C ARG A 247 -10.72 -7.82 3.16
N ILE A 248 -11.88 -8.18 2.65
CA ILE A 248 -12.48 -7.60 1.44
C ILE A 248 -13.73 -6.86 1.86
N TRP A 249 -13.82 -5.60 1.47
CA TRP A 249 -14.86 -4.68 1.90
C TRP A 249 -15.68 -4.20 0.72
N ASP A 250 -16.97 -4.05 0.93
CA ASP A 250 -17.85 -3.27 0.07
C ASP A 250 -18.07 -1.90 0.70
N LEU A 251 -17.61 -0.87 -0.01
CA LEU A 251 -17.68 0.54 0.39
C LEU A 251 -19.11 1.09 0.31
N ARG A 252 -20.01 0.41 -0.43
CA ARG A 252 -21.43 0.77 -0.42
C ARG A 252 -21.94 0.59 1.00
N MET A 253 -22.40 1.67 1.58
CA MET A 253 -23.06 1.70 2.87
C MET A 253 -24.35 0.87 2.79
N ILE A 254 -24.31 -0.40 3.21
CA ILE A 254 -25.50 -1.25 3.25
C ILE A 254 -26.15 -1.10 4.63
N GLU A 255 -27.45 -0.80 4.67
CA GLU A 255 -28.20 -0.72 5.92
C GLU A 255 -28.19 -2.07 6.65
N THR A 256 -27.62 -2.10 7.86
CA THR A 256 -27.81 -3.22 8.79
C THR A 256 -28.88 -2.84 9.80
N THR A 257 -30.08 -3.39 9.64
CA THR A 257 -31.11 -3.34 10.69
C THR A 257 -30.68 -4.27 11.82
N ARG A 258 -30.31 -3.70 12.99
CA ARG A 258 -30.29 -4.49 14.23
C ARG A 258 -31.73 -4.58 14.74
N GLY A 259 -32.16 -5.79 15.11
CA GLY A 259 -33.54 -6.09 15.52
C GLY A 259 -34.10 -5.16 16.60
N ASN A 260 -35.44 -5.10 16.64
CA ASN A 260 -36.30 -4.26 17.47
C ASN A 260 -35.71 -3.85 18.82
N LEU A 261 -35.17 -2.63 18.88
CA LEU A 261 -35.28 -1.61 19.95
C LEU A 261 -34.21 -0.53 19.67
N SER A 262 -34.66 0.68 19.31
CA SER A 262 -33.84 1.87 18.98
C SER A 262 -32.89 1.70 17.78
N ALA A 263 -33.44 1.87 16.56
CA ALA A 263 -32.70 1.83 15.31
C ALA A 263 -31.77 3.04 15.16
N THR A 264 -30.54 2.94 15.64
CA THR A 264 -29.43 3.77 15.15
C THR A 264 -28.98 3.17 13.81
N THR A 265 -29.47 3.72 12.71
CA THR A 265 -28.99 3.42 11.36
C THR A 265 -27.52 3.87 11.27
N THR A 266 -26.60 2.91 11.27
CA THR A 266 -25.20 3.19 10.96
C THR A 266 -24.88 2.63 9.59
N THR A 267 -24.63 3.53 8.65
CA THR A 267 -24.23 3.24 7.28
C THR A 267 -22.71 3.09 7.26
N ARG A 268 -22.19 1.85 7.21
CA ARG A 268 -20.75 1.58 7.23
C ARG A 268 -20.37 0.60 6.11
N PRO A 269 -19.12 0.66 5.61
CA PRO A 269 -18.60 -0.35 4.70
C PRO A 269 -18.72 -1.73 5.34
N LYS A 270 -19.10 -2.73 4.55
CA LYS A 270 -19.33 -4.10 5.03
C LYS A 270 -18.16 -4.98 4.65
N CYS A 271 -17.62 -5.73 5.61
CA CYS A 271 -16.71 -6.83 5.31
C CYS A 271 -17.51 -7.94 4.60
N VAL A 272 -17.27 -8.14 3.31
CA VAL A 272 -17.98 -9.13 2.48
C VAL A 272 -17.24 -10.47 2.42
N ASN A 273 -15.93 -10.46 2.68
CA ASN A 273 -15.14 -11.66 2.76
C ASN A 273 -13.92 -11.45 3.66
N GLU A 274 -13.45 -12.52 4.27
CA GLU A 274 -12.29 -12.51 5.16
C GLU A 274 -11.48 -13.79 4.94
N ILE A 275 -10.16 -13.61 4.90
CA ILE A 275 -9.15 -14.65 4.90
C ILE A 275 -8.41 -14.52 6.23
N THR A 276 -8.94 -15.16 7.28
CA THR A 276 -8.27 -15.19 8.59
C THR A 276 -6.97 -15.97 8.48
N ARG A 277 -5.90 -15.57 9.18
CA ARG A 277 -4.59 -16.23 9.11
C ARG A 277 -4.20 -16.52 7.66
N ALA A 278 -4.32 -15.51 6.80
CA ALA A 278 -3.84 -15.57 5.42
C ALA A 278 -2.33 -15.83 5.41
N HIS A 279 -1.63 -15.20 6.35
CA HIS A 279 -0.21 -15.36 6.59
C HIS A 279 0.07 -15.78 8.04
N GLU A 280 1.30 -16.19 8.33
CA GLU A 280 1.74 -16.52 9.70
C GLU A 280 2.13 -15.28 10.50
N LEU A 281 2.52 -14.21 9.80
CA LEU A 281 2.86 -12.89 10.35
C LEU A 281 2.10 -11.80 9.59
N ALA A 282 2.34 -10.54 9.96
CA ALA A 282 1.62 -9.38 9.45
C ALA A 282 1.61 -9.32 7.91
N VAL A 283 0.49 -8.89 7.33
CA VAL A 283 0.36 -8.73 5.87
C VAL A 283 0.87 -7.35 5.49
N ARG A 284 2.02 -7.28 4.83
CA ARG A 284 2.70 -6.01 4.52
C ARG A 284 2.14 -5.35 3.26
N ARG A 285 1.71 -6.13 2.26
CA ARG A 285 1.17 -5.59 1.01
C ARG A 285 0.06 -6.48 0.48
N VAL A 286 -1.02 -5.87 -0.03
CA VAL A 286 -2.07 -6.52 -0.83
C VAL A 286 -2.25 -5.78 -2.14
N VAL A 287 -2.38 -6.50 -3.25
CA VAL A 287 -2.56 -5.92 -4.59
C VAL A 287 -3.54 -6.78 -5.40
N TRP A 288 -4.67 -6.21 -5.80
CA TRP A 288 -5.61 -6.83 -6.73
C TRP A 288 -4.98 -7.03 -8.10
N SER A 289 -5.32 -8.15 -8.73
CA SER A 289 -4.88 -8.44 -10.09
C SER A 289 -5.45 -7.42 -11.07
N PRO A 290 -4.62 -6.89 -11.99
CA PRO A 290 -5.07 -6.06 -13.10
C PRO A 290 -5.65 -6.90 -14.25
N HIS A 291 -5.75 -8.23 -14.10
CA HIS A 291 -6.22 -9.17 -15.14
C HIS A 291 -7.48 -9.96 -14.73
N ASP A 292 -7.73 -10.12 -13.42
CA ASP A 292 -8.87 -10.89 -12.91
C ASP A 292 -9.49 -10.22 -11.67
N PRO A 293 -10.81 -9.93 -11.66
CA PRO A 293 -11.49 -9.27 -10.55
C PRO A 293 -11.57 -10.10 -9.27
N THR A 294 -11.26 -11.39 -9.32
CA THR A 294 -11.31 -12.33 -8.20
C THR A 294 -9.94 -12.62 -7.59
N LEU A 295 -8.84 -12.15 -8.21
CA LEU A 295 -7.50 -12.49 -7.77
C LEU A 295 -6.82 -11.35 -7.03
N LEU A 296 -6.17 -11.67 -5.93
CA LEU A 296 -5.35 -10.74 -5.15
C LEU A 296 -4.02 -11.39 -4.77
N LEU A 297 -2.97 -10.58 -4.74
CA LEU A 297 -1.63 -10.93 -4.34
C LEU A 297 -1.36 -10.33 -2.96
N SER A 298 -0.65 -11.05 -2.10
CA SER A 298 -0.20 -10.55 -0.81
C SER A 298 1.27 -10.87 -0.56
N ALA A 299 1.92 -10.02 0.23
CA ALA A 299 3.28 -10.18 0.73
C ALA A 299 3.29 -9.96 2.25
N SER A 300 4.14 -10.70 2.98
CA SER A 300 4.13 -10.71 4.43
C SER A 300 5.51 -10.78 5.06
N TYR A 301 5.55 -10.40 6.33
CA TYR A 301 6.66 -10.64 7.25
C TYR A 301 6.95 -12.14 7.46
N ASP A 302 6.05 -13.06 7.05
CA ASP A 302 6.32 -14.50 7.05
C ASP A 302 7.23 -14.96 5.91
N MET A 303 7.85 -14.01 5.20
CA MET A 303 8.80 -14.23 4.11
C MET A 303 8.18 -14.84 2.86
N THR A 304 6.83 -14.84 2.77
CA THR A 304 6.13 -15.41 1.61
C THR A 304 5.26 -14.40 0.86
N CYS A 305 5.05 -14.69 -0.42
CA CYS A 305 3.97 -14.12 -1.20
C CYS A 305 2.89 -15.17 -1.43
N SER A 306 1.62 -14.76 -1.46
CA SER A 306 0.51 -15.67 -1.77
C SER A 306 -0.48 -15.03 -2.73
N ILE A 307 -1.04 -15.83 -3.63
CA ILE A 307 -2.14 -15.42 -4.52
C ILE A 307 -3.41 -16.07 -4.04
N TRP A 308 -4.46 -15.27 -3.88
CA TRP A 308 -5.75 -15.70 -3.36
C TRP A 308 -6.85 -15.43 -4.36
N LYS A 309 -7.83 -16.34 -4.39
CA LYS A 309 -9.11 -16.15 -5.03
C LYS A 309 -10.13 -15.67 -4.02
N ASP A 310 -10.74 -14.52 -4.26
CA ASP A 310 -11.95 -14.06 -3.58
C ASP A 310 -13.12 -14.99 -3.92
N LEU A 311 -13.50 -15.86 -2.99
CA LEU A 311 -14.61 -16.80 -3.19
C LEU A 311 -15.99 -16.14 -3.06
N SER A 312 -16.06 -14.92 -2.54
CA SER A 312 -17.33 -14.17 -2.42
C SER A 312 -17.85 -13.64 -3.75
N PHE A 313 -17.06 -13.76 -4.82
CA PHE A 313 -17.41 -13.33 -6.17
C PHE A 313 -16.91 -14.33 -7.21
N ASP A 314 -17.75 -14.73 -8.15
CA ASP A 314 -17.39 -15.72 -9.17
C ASP A 314 -16.92 -15.12 -10.51
N GLY A 315 -16.75 -13.79 -10.55
CA GLY A 315 -16.44 -13.03 -11.77
C GLY A 315 -17.67 -12.37 -12.40
N ARG A 316 -18.89 -12.79 -12.03
CA ARG A 316 -20.14 -12.23 -12.55
C ARG A 316 -21.07 -11.76 -11.44
N SER A 317 -21.17 -12.52 -10.36
CA SER A 317 -22.13 -12.31 -9.29
C SER A 317 -21.53 -12.62 -7.91
N LEU A 318 -22.15 -12.04 -6.87
CA LEU A 318 -21.83 -12.38 -5.49
C LEU A 318 -22.22 -13.82 -5.21
N THR A 319 -21.39 -14.53 -4.46
CA THR A 319 -21.66 -15.88 -3.99
C THR A 319 -21.98 -15.88 -2.51
N ASN A 320 -22.56 -16.97 -2.01
CA ASN A 320 -22.79 -17.18 -0.57
C ASN A 320 -21.59 -17.87 0.12
N ARG A 321 -20.40 -17.85 -0.50
CA ARG A 321 -19.19 -18.47 0.03
C ARG A 321 -18.21 -17.41 0.49
N THR A 322 -17.42 -17.74 1.50
CA THR A 322 -16.31 -16.93 1.98
C THR A 322 -15.07 -17.80 2.04
N ASN A 323 -13.89 -17.18 2.05
CA ASN A 323 -12.64 -17.93 2.08
C ASN A 323 -12.47 -18.72 3.38
N ASN A 324 -12.95 -18.19 4.50
CA ASN A 324 -12.90 -18.87 5.79
C ASN A 324 -13.67 -20.20 5.84
N THR A 325 -14.68 -20.43 4.99
CA THR A 325 -15.42 -21.70 4.96
C THR A 325 -14.79 -22.75 4.03
N HIS A 326 -13.78 -22.38 3.25
CA HIS A 326 -13.10 -23.27 2.31
C HIS A 326 -11.81 -23.84 2.91
N ILE A 327 -11.58 -25.15 2.78
CA ILE A 327 -10.43 -25.87 3.37
C ILE A 327 -9.08 -25.23 3.01
N GLY A 328 -8.91 -24.81 1.75
CA GLY A 328 -7.69 -24.13 1.27
C GLY A 328 -7.74 -22.59 1.31
N LYS A 329 -8.78 -21.99 1.91
CA LYS A 329 -8.99 -20.53 1.98
C LYS A 329 -8.83 -19.75 0.67
N GLY A 330 -9.04 -20.41 -0.47
CA GLY A 330 -8.87 -19.81 -1.80
C GLY A 330 -7.41 -19.50 -2.18
N CYS A 331 -6.40 -20.05 -1.49
CA CYS A 331 -4.99 -19.90 -1.89
C CYS A 331 -4.74 -20.65 -3.20
N ILE A 332 -4.26 -19.94 -4.23
CA ILE A 332 -3.93 -20.49 -5.55
C ILE A 332 -2.45 -20.87 -5.60
N ALA A 333 -1.59 -19.98 -5.09
CA ALA A 333 -0.15 -20.18 -5.11
C ALA A 333 0.49 -19.51 -3.89
N LYS A 334 1.54 -20.14 -3.36
CA LYS A 334 2.39 -19.60 -2.30
C LYS A 334 3.84 -19.66 -2.76
N PHE A 335 4.50 -18.52 -2.72
CA PHE A 335 5.89 -18.34 -3.11
C PHE A 335 6.74 -18.10 -1.85
N GLY A 336 7.64 -19.03 -1.56
CA GLY A 336 8.58 -18.98 -0.43
C GLY A 336 10.03 -18.88 -0.90
N GLY A 337 10.30 -18.11 -1.95
CA GLY A 337 11.64 -17.93 -2.49
C GLY A 337 12.49 -16.89 -1.74
N HIS A 338 11.86 -16.02 -0.95
CA HIS A 338 12.54 -15.02 -0.15
C HIS A 338 12.98 -15.60 1.20
N SER A 339 14.11 -15.12 1.72
CA SER A 339 14.67 -15.56 3.01
C SER A 339 14.48 -14.55 4.13
N GLU A 340 13.79 -13.44 3.87
CA GLU A 340 13.52 -12.33 4.79
C GLU A 340 12.16 -11.69 4.46
N PHE A 341 11.75 -10.70 5.25
CA PHE A 341 10.43 -10.06 5.14
C PHE A 341 10.16 -9.51 3.73
N VAL A 342 9.02 -9.91 3.14
CA VAL A 342 8.62 -9.44 1.81
C VAL A 342 7.80 -8.16 1.94
N PHE A 343 8.25 -7.10 1.28
CA PHE A 343 7.65 -5.77 1.39
C PHE A 343 7.00 -5.33 0.09
N GLY A 344 7.72 -5.45 -1.02
CA GLY A 344 7.25 -5.00 -2.32
C GLY A 344 6.70 -6.16 -3.15
N THR A 345 5.53 -5.97 -3.73
CA THR A 345 5.01 -6.89 -4.74
C THR A 345 4.16 -6.16 -5.77
N ASP A 346 4.13 -6.66 -7.00
CA ASP A 346 3.38 -6.08 -8.10
C ASP A 346 3.02 -7.11 -9.16
N TRP A 347 1.87 -6.92 -9.80
CA TRP A 347 1.46 -7.72 -10.94
C TRP A 347 2.10 -7.18 -12.21
N SER A 348 2.56 -8.07 -13.09
CA SER A 348 2.92 -7.66 -14.44
C SER A 348 1.67 -7.18 -15.17
N LEU A 349 1.72 -5.96 -15.72
CA LEU A 349 0.64 -5.38 -16.51
C LEU A 349 0.56 -5.97 -17.92
N TRP A 350 1.69 -6.52 -18.41
CA TRP A 350 1.90 -6.90 -19.79
C TRP A 350 2.17 -8.39 -19.92
N GLY A 351 2.11 -8.89 -21.16
CA GLY A 351 2.42 -10.27 -21.47
C GLY A 351 1.37 -11.26 -20.95
N LYS A 352 1.82 -12.46 -20.55
CA LYS A 352 0.92 -13.51 -20.07
C LYS A 352 0.44 -13.17 -18.65
N PRO A 353 -0.88 -13.18 -18.39
CA PRO A 353 -1.39 -13.00 -17.03
C PRO A 353 -0.80 -14.02 -16.06
N GLY A 354 -0.66 -13.61 -14.79
CA GLY A 354 -0.14 -14.46 -13.72
C GLY A 354 1.32 -14.22 -13.34
N TYR A 355 2.07 -13.42 -14.12
CA TYR A 355 3.42 -12.99 -13.72
C TYR A 355 3.36 -11.89 -12.67
N VAL A 356 4.23 -12.01 -11.67
CA VAL A 356 4.34 -11.07 -10.55
C VAL A 356 5.82 -10.82 -10.24
N ALA A 357 6.12 -9.63 -9.75
CA ALA A 357 7.40 -9.29 -9.16
C ALA A 357 7.26 -9.23 -7.64
N SER A 358 8.28 -9.68 -6.91
CA SER A 358 8.38 -9.51 -5.47
C SER A 358 9.79 -9.10 -5.07
N THR A 359 9.89 -8.28 -4.03
CA THR A 359 11.16 -7.89 -3.44
C THR A 359 11.06 -7.86 -1.92
N ALA A 360 12.16 -8.22 -1.27
CA ALA A 360 12.20 -8.43 0.16
C ALA A 360 13.48 -7.87 0.78
N TRP A 361 13.52 -7.95 2.11
CA TRP A 361 14.66 -7.55 2.91
C TRP A 361 15.92 -8.39 2.71
N ASP A 362 15.77 -9.53 2.06
CA ASP A 362 16.89 -10.37 1.66
C ASP A 362 17.70 -9.71 0.56
N GLY A 363 17.22 -8.62 -0.07
CA GLY A 363 17.88 -7.92 -1.16
C GLY A 363 17.67 -8.56 -2.53
N ASN A 364 16.73 -9.49 -2.65
CA ASN A 364 16.38 -10.11 -3.92
C ASN A 364 15.15 -9.44 -4.55
N VAL A 365 15.13 -9.43 -5.88
CA VAL A 365 13.95 -9.18 -6.71
C VAL A 365 13.70 -10.45 -7.50
N PHE A 366 12.52 -11.05 -7.37
CA PHE A 366 12.13 -12.22 -8.15
C PHE A 366 10.98 -11.90 -9.09
N ILE A 367 11.04 -12.46 -10.30
CA ILE A 367 9.87 -12.60 -11.16
C ILE A 367 9.45 -14.06 -11.15
N TRP A 368 8.18 -14.30 -10.85
CA TRP A 368 7.60 -15.64 -10.79
C TRP A 368 6.18 -15.65 -11.36
N LYS A 369 5.74 -16.84 -11.76
CA LYS A 369 4.40 -17.05 -12.33
C LYS A 369 3.53 -17.75 -11.29
N GLY A 370 2.36 -17.18 -11.03
CA GLY A 370 1.43 -17.63 -10.00
C GLY A 370 0.38 -18.65 -10.44
N TYR A 371 -0.03 -18.64 -11.71
CA TYR A 371 -1.03 -19.56 -12.27
C TYR A 371 -0.93 -19.63 -13.80
#